data_AF-W9VP23-F1
#
_entry.id   AF-W9VP23-F1
#
_cell.length_a   1.000
_cell.length_b   1.000
_cell.length_c   1.000
_cell.angle_alpha   90.00
_cell.angle_beta   90.00
_cell.angle_gamma   90.00
#
_symmetry.space_group_name_H-M   'P 1'
#
loop_
_entity.id
_entity.type
_entity.pdbx_description
1 polymer ?
#
loop_
_entity_poly.entity_id
_entity_poly.type
_entity_poly.pdbx_seq_one_letter_code
_entity_poly.pdbx_strand_id
1 'polypeptide(L)'
;MTANELQRHQTLHYPSGQVPAVVQLGLLREQDFGSLELVPWSSRRTQDSLNPSVPGPTDPSFRPQETAVAMSDRAEAFLADFILPLFAAADDTSSPTQECVAVVSHGLFLSVLWQTLLRKFNAGRVVLGPNIEVPSYSRPLEYLPSWTNTGFLELTIENPIDDVAAVTSKPAIEDQVLSPFSGFSMTIHSVNSKDHLIDLKRARGGLGSLAYDAKQQSLDGFFRRPK
;
A
#
# COMPACT_ATOMS: atom_id res chain seq x y z
N MET A 1 18.71 -7.51 2.19
CA MET A 1 17.96 -7.54 3.46
C MET A 1 16.46 -7.56 3.19
N THR A 2 15.81 -8.70 3.43
CA THR A 2 14.35 -8.87 3.27
C THR A 2 13.61 -8.59 4.57
N ALA A 3 12.28 -8.38 4.52
CA ALA A 3 11.47 -8.23 5.73
C ALA A 3 11.58 -9.44 6.68
N ASN A 4 11.69 -10.66 6.12
CA ASN A 4 11.91 -11.88 6.92
C ASN A 4 13.28 -11.89 7.62
N GLU A 5 14.32 -11.37 6.96
CA GLU A 5 15.65 -11.26 7.58
C GLU A 5 15.65 -10.23 8.72
N LEU A 6 14.97 -9.09 8.52
CA LEU A 6 14.78 -8.09 9.57
C LEU A 6 14.02 -8.68 10.75
N GLN A 7 12.91 -9.38 10.50
CA GLN A 7 12.12 -10.02 11.54
C GLN A 7 12.96 -11.02 12.33
N ARG A 8 13.68 -11.93 11.64
CA ARG A 8 14.58 -12.91 12.28
C ARG A 8 15.62 -12.22 13.16
N HIS A 9 16.23 -11.15 12.67
CA HIS A 9 17.20 -10.38 13.44
C HIS A 9 16.54 -9.72 14.67
N GLN A 10 15.36 -9.12 14.51
CA GLN A 10 14.62 -8.50 15.61
C GLN A 10 14.20 -9.52 16.67
N THR A 11 13.77 -10.72 16.29
CA THR A 11 13.40 -11.78 17.25
C THR A 11 14.56 -12.20 18.16
N LEU A 12 15.81 -12.03 17.71
CA LEU A 12 17.00 -12.27 18.55
C LEU A 12 17.24 -11.16 19.59
N HIS A 13 16.69 -9.97 19.37
CA HIS A 13 16.99 -8.78 20.17
C HIS A 13 15.81 -8.26 21.00
N TYR A 14 14.59 -8.61 20.65
CA TYR A 14 13.38 -8.16 21.33
C TYR A 14 12.60 -9.33 21.93
N PRO A 15 11.94 -9.16 23.09
CA PRO A 15 11.11 -10.19 23.71
C PRO A 15 9.95 -10.62 22.80
N SER A 16 9.46 -11.84 23.04
CA SER A 16 8.30 -12.40 22.35
C SER A 16 7.08 -11.48 22.45
N GLY A 17 6.42 -11.23 21.31
CA GLY A 17 5.27 -10.34 21.21
C GLY A 17 5.59 -8.88 20.84
N GLN A 18 6.87 -8.48 20.79
CA GLN A 18 7.26 -7.12 20.33
C GLN A 18 7.70 -7.07 18.87
N VAL A 19 7.96 -8.22 18.25
CA VAL A 19 8.36 -8.29 16.83
C VAL A 19 7.12 -8.57 15.99
N PRO A 20 6.75 -7.68 15.05
CA PRO A 20 5.61 -7.88 14.19
C PRO A 20 5.72 -9.18 13.38
N ALA A 21 4.59 -9.84 13.15
CA ALA A 21 4.51 -10.93 12.19
C ALA A 21 4.74 -10.39 10.77
N VAL A 22 5.59 -11.05 9.97
CA VAL A 22 5.81 -10.71 8.57
C VAL A 22 5.12 -11.76 7.69
N VAL A 23 4.19 -11.30 6.86
CA VAL A 23 3.49 -12.14 5.88
C VAL A 23 3.81 -11.62 4.48
N GLN A 24 4.36 -12.49 3.64
CA GLN A 24 4.69 -12.15 2.24
C GLN A 24 3.58 -12.62 1.31
N LEU A 25 2.98 -11.68 0.58
CA LEU A 25 1.81 -11.93 -0.26
C LEU A 25 2.11 -11.56 -1.72
N GLY A 26 1.87 -12.51 -2.63
CA GLY A 26 1.92 -12.25 -4.07
C GLY A 26 0.88 -11.23 -4.52
N LEU A 27 -0.20 -11.04 -3.76
CA LEU A 27 -1.24 -10.05 -4.02
C LEU A 27 -0.74 -8.61 -3.94
N LEU A 28 0.30 -8.34 -3.14
CA LEU A 28 0.85 -7.00 -2.90
C LEU A 28 1.96 -6.59 -3.88
N ARG A 29 2.22 -7.39 -4.92
CA ARG A 29 3.21 -7.06 -5.95
C ARG A 29 2.76 -5.87 -6.81
N GLU A 30 3.73 -5.18 -7.39
CA GLU A 30 3.46 -4.13 -8.39
C GLU A 30 2.72 -4.69 -9.62
N GLN A 31 2.17 -3.80 -10.43
CA GLN A 31 1.67 -4.13 -11.76
C GLN A 31 2.68 -5.01 -12.53
N ASP A 32 2.22 -6.14 -13.06
CA ASP A 32 3.02 -6.91 -14.03
C ASP A 32 3.03 -6.15 -15.36
N PHE A 33 4.18 -5.64 -15.77
CA PHE A 33 4.27 -4.89 -17.02
C PHE A 33 4.44 -5.78 -18.26
N GLY A 34 4.46 -7.10 -18.10
CA GLY A 34 4.56 -8.03 -19.20
C GLY A 34 5.88 -7.90 -19.95
N SER A 35 5.82 -7.85 -21.28
CA SER A 35 6.99 -7.59 -22.14
C SER A 35 7.56 -6.19 -21.99
N LEU A 36 6.93 -5.29 -21.22
CA LEU A 36 7.42 -3.94 -20.95
C LEU A 36 8.23 -3.84 -19.65
N GLU A 37 8.44 -4.95 -18.93
CA GLU A 37 9.32 -4.97 -17.78
C GLU A 37 10.75 -4.54 -18.15
N LEU A 38 11.40 -3.78 -17.28
CA LEU A 38 12.76 -3.23 -17.47
C LEU A 38 12.92 -2.28 -18.67
N VAL A 39 11.85 -1.96 -19.39
CA VAL A 39 11.87 -0.96 -20.47
C VAL A 39 11.82 0.45 -19.84
N PRO A 40 12.71 1.38 -20.24
CA PRO A 40 12.72 2.73 -19.70
C PRO A 40 11.35 3.43 -19.83
N TRP A 41 10.93 4.10 -18.76
CA TRP A 41 9.63 4.78 -18.73
C TRP A 41 9.49 5.89 -19.80
N SER A 42 10.60 6.55 -20.17
CA SER A 42 10.62 7.53 -21.26
C SER A 42 10.20 6.90 -22.60
N SER A 43 10.64 5.66 -22.85
CA SER A 43 10.31 4.87 -24.04
C SER A 43 8.84 4.40 -24.09
N ARG A 44 8.06 4.59 -23.01
CA ARG A 44 6.60 4.36 -23.04
C ARG A 44 5.82 5.54 -23.61
N ARG A 45 6.32 6.78 -23.44
CA ARG A 45 5.63 8.00 -23.93
C ARG A 45 5.97 8.27 -25.40
N THR A 46 7.20 8.03 -25.79
CA THR A 46 7.56 7.86 -27.20
C THR A 46 7.11 6.46 -27.58
N GLN A 47 5.89 6.30 -28.11
CA GLN A 47 5.46 5.06 -28.79
C GLN A 47 6.27 4.82 -30.07
N ASP A 48 7.59 5.03 -30.00
CA ASP A 48 8.47 4.82 -31.10
C ASP A 48 8.97 3.39 -31.04
N SER A 49 8.76 2.71 -32.16
CA SER A 49 9.29 1.45 -32.63
C SER A 49 10.83 1.31 -32.59
N LEU A 50 11.52 2.04 -31.70
CA LEU A 50 12.97 2.26 -31.70
C LEU A 50 13.73 1.33 -30.76
N ASN A 51 13.07 0.48 -29.97
CA ASN A 51 13.75 -0.59 -29.27
C ASN A 51 13.38 -1.95 -29.89
N PRO A 52 14.15 -2.44 -30.87
CA PRO A 52 13.84 -3.67 -31.62
C PRO A 52 13.84 -4.95 -30.75
N SER A 53 14.21 -4.83 -29.47
CA SER A 53 14.25 -5.95 -28.51
C SER A 53 12.94 -6.18 -27.76
N VAL A 54 11.95 -5.28 -27.86
CA VAL A 54 10.65 -5.44 -27.19
C VAL A 54 9.64 -6.02 -28.18
N PRO A 55 9.10 -7.23 -27.94
CA PRO A 55 8.06 -7.82 -28.78
C PRO A 55 6.86 -6.87 -28.91
N GLY A 56 6.35 -6.69 -30.13
CA GLY A 56 5.13 -5.92 -30.36
C GLY A 56 3.86 -6.74 -30.04
N PRO A 57 2.67 -6.11 -29.93
CA PRO A 57 1.42 -6.83 -29.61
C PRO A 57 1.03 -7.96 -30.56
N THR A 58 1.57 -7.98 -31.77
CA THR A 58 1.35 -9.02 -32.79
C THR A 58 2.34 -10.19 -32.69
N ASP A 59 3.36 -10.07 -31.84
CA ASP A 59 4.36 -11.12 -31.62
C ASP A 59 3.80 -12.20 -30.65
N PRO A 60 3.88 -13.50 -30.98
CA PRO A 60 3.45 -14.57 -30.09
C PRO A 60 4.12 -14.60 -28.71
N SER A 61 5.32 -14.02 -28.58
CA SER A 61 6.07 -13.91 -27.33
C SER A 61 5.68 -12.69 -26.48
N PHE A 62 4.80 -11.81 -27.00
CA PHE A 62 4.34 -10.64 -26.27
C PHE A 62 3.43 -11.03 -25.11
N ARG A 63 3.84 -10.67 -23.89
CA ARG A 63 3.02 -10.73 -22.69
C ARG A 63 2.42 -9.35 -22.44
N PRO A 64 1.08 -9.19 -22.44
CA PRO A 64 0.47 -7.91 -22.12
C PRO A 64 0.73 -7.54 -20.65
N GLN A 65 0.74 -6.24 -20.36
CA GLN A 65 0.73 -5.76 -18.99
C GLN A 65 -0.60 -6.10 -18.31
N GLU A 66 -0.56 -6.29 -16.99
CA GLU A 66 -1.72 -6.49 -16.15
C GLU A 66 -2.71 -5.33 -16.32
N THR A 67 -3.99 -5.67 -16.40
CA THR A 67 -5.06 -4.70 -16.57
C THR A 67 -5.42 -4.02 -15.25
N ALA A 68 -6.03 -2.84 -15.32
CA ALA A 68 -6.53 -2.15 -14.13
C ALA A 68 -7.58 -2.98 -13.36
N VAL A 69 -8.39 -3.78 -14.07
CA VAL A 69 -9.37 -4.69 -13.46
C VAL A 69 -8.67 -5.80 -12.68
N ALA A 70 -7.70 -6.49 -13.29
CA ALA A 70 -6.96 -7.55 -12.60
C ALA A 70 -6.22 -7.04 -11.36
N MET A 71 -5.66 -5.83 -11.42
CA MET A 71 -5.04 -5.19 -10.27
C MET A 71 -6.06 -4.84 -9.17
N SER A 72 -7.25 -4.38 -9.56
CA SER A 72 -8.35 -4.11 -8.63
C SER A 72 -8.85 -5.39 -7.97
N ASP A 73 -8.99 -6.49 -8.71
CA ASP A 73 -9.38 -7.80 -8.18
C ASP A 73 -8.37 -8.31 -7.14
N ARG A 74 -7.07 -8.10 -7.37
CA ARG A 74 -6.03 -8.42 -6.38
C ARG A 74 -6.14 -7.56 -5.12
N ALA A 75 -6.42 -6.27 -5.27
CA ALA A 75 -6.64 -5.38 -4.12
C ALA A 75 -7.89 -5.78 -3.33
N GLU A 76 -8.99 -6.11 -4.01
CA GLU A 76 -10.22 -6.62 -3.40
C GLU A 76 -9.96 -7.91 -2.61
N ALA A 77 -9.27 -8.89 -3.21
CA ALA A 77 -8.89 -10.13 -2.54
C ALA A 77 -8.00 -9.88 -1.30
N PHE A 78 -7.02 -8.98 -1.42
CA PHE A 78 -6.17 -8.61 -0.27
C PHE A 78 -6.99 -8.01 0.88
N LEU A 79 -7.91 -7.09 0.57
CA LEU A 79 -8.77 -6.49 1.58
C LEU A 79 -9.67 -7.54 2.23
N ALA A 80 -10.28 -8.42 1.42
CA ALA A 80 -11.20 -9.44 1.89
C ALA A 80 -10.53 -10.51 2.78
N ASP A 81 -9.36 -10.99 2.36
CA ASP A 81 -8.71 -12.14 2.99
C ASP A 81 -7.80 -11.74 4.16
N PHE A 82 -7.30 -10.50 4.20
CA PHE A 82 -6.27 -10.08 5.17
C PHE A 82 -6.66 -8.88 6.03
N ILE A 83 -7.45 -7.94 5.51
CA ILE A 83 -7.76 -6.70 6.25
C ILE A 83 -9.10 -6.83 6.97
N LEU A 84 -10.17 -7.27 6.29
CA LEU A 84 -11.49 -7.45 6.90
C LEU A 84 -11.48 -8.37 8.13
N PRO A 85 -10.77 -9.53 8.13
CA PRO A 85 -10.77 -10.43 9.28
C PRO A 85 -10.22 -9.81 10.56
N LEU A 86 -9.36 -8.79 10.46
CA LEU A 86 -8.79 -8.10 11.63
C LEU A 86 -9.86 -7.34 12.41
N PHE A 87 -10.84 -6.77 11.71
CA PHE A 87 -11.95 -6.07 12.35
C PHE A 87 -12.96 -7.02 13.01
N ALA A 88 -13.12 -8.23 12.47
CA ALA A 88 -13.99 -9.24 13.06
C ALA A 88 -13.38 -9.87 14.34
N ALA A 89 -12.04 -9.99 14.39
CA ALA A 89 -11.34 -10.54 15.55
C ALA A 89 -11.23 -9.55 16.72
N ALA A 90 -11.26 -8.23 16.44
CA ALA A 90 -11.11 -7.19 17.44
C ALA A 90 -12.26 -7.13 18.47
N ASP A 91 -13.47 -7.55 18.09
CA ASP A 91 -14.65 -7.58 18.98
C ASP A 91 -14.52 -8.62 20.12
N ASP A 92 -13.69 -9.66 19.94
CA ASP A 92 -13.55 -10.78 20.89
C ASP A 92 -12.50 -10.51 21.99
N THR A 93 -11.62 -9.52 21.81
CA THR A 93 -10.53 -9.24 22.75
C THR A 93 -10.81 -8.02 23.61
N SER A 94 -11.02 -8.23 24.92
CA SER A 94 -11.09 -7.20 25.97
C SER A 94 -9.76 -6.46 26.23
N SER A 95 -8.91 -6.35 25.20
CA SER A 95 -7.60 -5.70 25.24
C SER A 95 -7.72 -4.31 24.63
N PRO A 96 -7.44 -3.22 25.37
CA PRO A 96 -7.53 -1.85 24.86
C PRO A 96 -6.39 -1.46 23.91
N THR A 97 -5.60 -2.42 23.42
CA THR A 97 -4.44 -2.14 22.58
C THR A 97 -4.87 -1.99 21.13
N GLN A 98 -4.70 -0.79 20.59
CA GLN A 98 -4.88 -0.51 19.16
C GLN A 98 -4.03 -1.46 18.32
N GLU A 99 -4.66 -2.22 17.42
CA GLU A 99 -3.95 -3.02 16.44
C GLU A 99 -3.36 -2.14 15.34
N CYS A 100 -2.09 -2.36 15.02
CA CYS A 100 -1.37 -1.60 13.99
C CYS A 100 -0.86 -2.56 12.92
N VAL A 101 -1.23 -2.29 11.66
CA VAL A 101 -0.87 -3.09 10.49
C VAL A 101 -0.10 -2.22 9.52
N ALA A 102 1.09 -2.67 9.13
CA ALA A 102 1.88 -2.04 8.08
C ALA A 102 1.77 -2.84 6.78
N VAL A 103 1.29 -2.19 5.71
CA VAL A 103 1.24 -2.78 4.36
C VAL A 103 2.36 -2.17 3.52
N VAL A 104 3.29 -3.01 3.06
CA VAL A 104 4.42 -2.60 2.22
C VAL A 104 4.22 -3.12 0.80
N SER A 105 4.16 -2.20 -0.17
CA SER A 105 3.91 -2.53 -1.58
C SER A 105 4.55 -1.47 -2.50
N HIS A 106 3.97 -1.24 -3.67
CA HIS A 106 4.52 -0.44 -4.76
C HIS A 106 3.55 0.64 -5.21
N GLY A 107 4.05 1.64 -5.94
CA GLY A 107 3.30 2.88 -6.17
C GLY A 107 1.98 2.69 -6.92
N LEU A 108 1.95 1.94 -8.03
CA LEU A 108 0.70 1.79 -8.80
C LEU A 108 -0.29 0.90 -8.04
N PHE A 109 0.19 -0.22 -7.51
CA PHE A 109 -0.67 -1.09 -6.70
C PHE A 109 -1.24 -0.38 -5.46
N LEU A 110 -0.44 0.42 -4.74
CA LEU A 110 -0.91 1.18 -3.58
C LEU A 110 -1.97 2.22 -3.96
N SER A 111 -1.87 2.84 -5.13
CA SER A 111 -2.94 3.72 -5.65
C SER A 111 -4.24 2.96 -5.90
N VAL A 112 -4.17 1.76 -6.48
CA VAL A 112 -5.36 0.91 -6.70
C VAL A 112 -5.92 0.38 -5.38
N LEU A 113 -5.06 -0.05 -4.46
CA LEU A 113 -5.45 -0.50 -3.13
C LEU A 113 -6.17 0.61 -2.36
N TRP A 114 -5.65 1.83 -2.40
CA TRP A 114 -6.30 3.00 -1.81
C TRP A 114 -7.70 3.23 -2.36
N GLN A 115 -7.85 3.28 -3.69
CA GLN A 115 -9.16 3.45 -4.33
C GLN A 115 -10.13 2.35 -3.96
N THR A 116 -9.63 1.12 -3.89
CA THR A 116 -10.42 -0.07 -3.55
C THR A 116 -10.88 0.00 -2.10
N LEU A 117 -10.00 0.36 -1.18
CA LEU A 117 -10.32 0.55 0.23
C LEU A 117 -11.34 1.68 0.41
N LEU A 118 -11.10 2.84 -0.20
CA LEU A 118 -11.96 4.02 -0.08
C LEU A 118 -13.39 3.74 -0.56
N ARG A 119 -13.56 2.98 -1.65
CA ARG A 119 -14.87 2.56 -2.17
C ARG A 119 -15.70 1.70 -1.21
N LYS A 120 -15.09 1.12 -0.18
CA LYS A 120 -15.79 0.33 0.83
C LYS A 120 -16.39 1.17 1.95
N PHE A 121 -16.01 2.44 2.06
CA PHE A 121 -16.53 3.39 3.04
C PHE A 121 -17.61 4.29 2.44
N ASN A 122 -18.54 4.72 3.30
CA ASN A 122 -19.44 5.80 2.96
C ASN A 122 -18.66 7.12 2.94
N ALA A 123 -18.84 7.95 1.90
CA ALA A 123 -18.05 9.19 1.73
C ALA A 123 -18.12 10.13 2.95
N GLY A 124 -19.26 10.19 3.65
CA GLY A 124 -19.42 11.00 4.87
C GLY A 124 -18.74 10.45 6.13
N ARG A 125 -18.18 9.24 6.06
CA ARG A 125 -17.46 8.56 7.16
C ARG A 125 -15.94 8.58 6.96
N VAL A 126 -15.46 9.26 5.91
CA VAL A 126 -14.03 9.43 5.63
C VAL A 126 -13.64 10.87 5.88
N VAL A 127 -12.72 11.09 6.81
CA VAL A 127 -12.29 12.43 7.21
C VAL A 127 -10.77 12.58 7.09
N LEU A 128 -10.34 13.79 6.75
CA LEU A 128 -8.94 14.19 6.79
C LEU A 128 -8.63 14.72 8.19
N GLY A 129 -7.56 14.21 8.79
CA GLY A 129 -7.08 14.67 10.08
C GLY A 129 -6.62 16.14 10.04
N PRO A 130 -6.50 16.79 11.22
CA PRO A 130 -6.30 18.24 11.34
C PRO A 130 -4.99 18.75 10.73
N ASN A 131 -4.00 17.88 10.55
CA ASN A 131 -2.66 18.23 10.06
C ASN A 131 -2.42 17.86 8.60
N ILE A 132 -3.45 17.37 7.90
CA ILE A 132 -3.37 17.18 6.46
C ILE A 132 -3.66 18.52 5.82
N GLU A 133 -2.60 19.22 5.40
CA GLU A 133 -2.76 20.29 4.41
C GLU A 133 -3.47 19.67 3.21
N VAL A 134 -4.70 20.09 2.93
CA VAL A 134 -5.37 19.76 1.66
C VAL A 134 -4.61 20.56 0.63
N PRO A 135 -3.64 20.01 -0.11
CA PRO A 135 -2.73 20.77 -0.94
C PRO A 135 -3.47 21.10 -2.22
N SER A 136 -4.39 22.06 -2.17
CA SER A 136 -5.21 22.52 -3.30
C SER A 136 -5.50 21.40 -4.30
N TYR A 137 -5.92 20.23 -3.82
CA TYR A 137 -6.11 19.08 -4.70
C TYR A 137 -7.36 19.41 -5.50
N SER A 138 -7.17 19.84 -6.74
CA SER A 138 -8.24 19.92 -7.73
C SER A 138 -8.80 18.54 -8.09
N ARG A 139 -8.31 17.47 -7.44
CA ARG A 139 -8.68 16.09 -7.68
C ARG A 139 -9.38 15.48 -6.46
N PRO A 140 -10.36 14.59 -6.70
CA PRO A 140 -11.01 13.81 -5.66
C PRO A 140 -10.03 12.96 -4.83
N LEU A 141 -10.44 12.61 -3.60
CA LEU A 141 -9.62 11.88 -2.61
C LEU A 141 -9.18 10.49 -3.10
N GLU A 142 -9.91 9.89 -4.05
CA GLU A 142 -9.56 8.66 -4.75
C GLU A 142 -8.21 8.75 -5.49
N TYR A 143 -7.76 9.97 -5.82
CA TYR A 143 -6.57 10.22 -6.63
C TYR A 143 -5.48 10.94 -5.82
N LEU A 144 -4.90 10.21 -4.87
CA LEU A 144 -3.71 10.67 -4.14
C LEU A 144 -2.53 10.94 -5.10
N PRO A 145 -1.57 11.81 -4.72
CA PRO A 145 -0.35 12.00 -5.46
C PRO A 145 0.41 10.69 -5.70
N SER A 146 1.31 10.70 -6.69
CA SER A 146 2.23 9.58 -6.90
C SER A 146 3.02 9.26 -5.62
N TRP A 147 2.96 7.99 -5.22
CA TRP A 147 3.73 7.47 -4.11
C TRP A 147 5.21 7.68 -4.34
N THR A 148 5.86 8.20 -3.32
CA THR A 148 7.31 8.34 -3.34
C THR A 148 7.94 7.13 -2.67
N ASN A 149 9.20 6.82 -3.03
CA ASN A 149 9.91 5.72 -2.39
C ASN A 149 9.96 5.93 -0.88
N THR A 150 9.58 4.86 -0.15
CA THR A 150 9.44 4.80 1.30
C THR A 150 8.45 5.80 1.93
N GLY A 151 7.69 6.53 1.11
CA GLY A 151 6.58 7.35 1.60
C GLY A 151 5.42 6.47 2.07
N PHE A 152 4.73 6.89 3.13
CA PHE A 152 3.63 6.12 3.72
C PHE A 152 2.33 6.94 3.79
N LEU A 153 1.21 6.21 3.82
CA LEU A 153 -0.12 6.71 4.13
C LEU A 153 -0.47 6.15 5.50
N GLU A 154 -0.84 7.02 6.42
CA GLU A 154 -1.30 6.64 7.75
C GLU A 154 -2.78 6.97 7.88
N LEU A 155 -3.55 6.02 8.39
CA LEU A 155 -4.98 6.17 8.65
C LEU A 155 -5.41 5.28 9.82
N THR A 156 -6.48 5.68 10.48
CA THR A 156 -7.19 4.88 11.48
C THR A 156 -8.56 4.52 10.93
N ILE A 157 -8.95 3.26 11.11
CA ILE A 157 -10.31 2.78 10.86
C ILE A 157 -10.88 2.37 12.21
N GLU A 158 -12.04 2.92 12.56
CA GLU A 158 -12.69 2.67 13.84
C GLU A 158 -14.18 2.37 13.62
N ASN A 159 -14.75 1.57 14.51
CA ASN A 159 -16.19 1.40 14.59
C ASN A 159 -16.73 2.46 15.55
N PRO A 160 -17.40 3.53 15.08
CA PRO A 160 -18.04 4.49 15.96
C PRO A 160 -19.09 3.75 16.80
N ILE A 161 -18.82 3.59 18.09
CA ILE A 161 -19.62 2.82 19.06
C ILE A 161 -21.06 3.38 19.25
N ASP A 162 -21.43 4.49 18.61
CA ASP A 162 -22.64 5.27 18.93
C ASP A 162 -23.81 5.16 17.92
N ASP A 163 -23.93 4.08 17.14
CA ASP A 163 -25.11 3.89 16.25
C ASP A 163 -25.99 2.69 16.59
N VAL A 164 -25.98 2.23 17.85
CA VAL A 164 -26.98 1.26 18.36
C VAL A 164 -28.40 1.85 18.34
N ALA A 165 -28.55 3.18 18.19
CA ALA A 165 -29.84 3.86 18.12
C ALA A 165 -30.44 3.97 16.69
N ALA A 166 -29.66 3.75 15.62
CA ALA A 166 -30.13 3.96 14.24
C ALA A 166 -30.72 2.69 13.57
N VAL A 167 -30.69 1.53 14.24
CA VAL A 167 -31.25 0.27 13.69
C VAL A 167 -32.79 0.26 13.68
N THR A 168 -33.45 1.30 14.20
CA THR A 168 -34.92 1.39 14.24
C THR A 168 -35.46 2.53 13.38
N SER A 169 -35.22 2.56 12.07
CA SER A 169 -36.25 3.09 11.16
C SER A 169 -36.12 2.64 9.70
N LYS A 170 -37.16 1.90 9.30
CA LYS A 170 -37.66 1.55 7.94
C LYS A 170 -37.08 0.33 7.22
N PRO A 171 -37.95 -0.61 6.78
CA PRO A 171 -37.58 -1.63 5.82
C PRO A 171 -37.64 -0.99 4.42
N ALA A 172 -36.50 -0.92 3.73
CA ALA A 172 -36.48 -0.67 2.29
C ALA A 172 -35.87 -1.91 1.63
N ILE A 173 -36.70 -2.58 0.83
CA ILE A 173 -36.33 -3.65 -0.07
C ILE A 173 -35.46 -3.02 -1.16
N GLU A 174 -34.14 -3.08 -1.02
CA GLU A 174 -33.20 -3.00 -2.14
C GLU A 174 -32.02 -3.93 -1.81
N ASP A 175 -31.64 -4.78 -2.78
CA ASP A 175 -30.43 -5.62 -2.79
C ASP A 175 -29.15 -4.77 -2.79
N GLN A 176 -29.02 -3.83 -1.84
CA GLN A 176 -27.78 -3.11 -1.61
C GLN A 176 -26.90 -4.01 -0.77
N VAL A 177 -25.95 -4.67 -1.44
CA VAL A 177 -24.82 -5.34 -0.80
C VAL A 177 -24.18 -4.32 0.15
N LEU A 178 -24.47 -4.45 1.45
CA LEU A 178 -23.91 -3.58 2.48
C LEU A 178 -22.40 -3.54 2.31
N SER A 179 -21.82 -2.34 2.18
CA SER A 179 -20.38 -2.25 2.04
C SER A 179 -19.73 -2.85 3.30
N PRO A 180 -18.64 -3.64 3.17
CA PRO A 180 -18.00 -4.29 4.31
C PRO A 180 -17.58 -3.34 5.45
N PHE A 181 -17.37 -2.06 5.14
CA PHE A 181 -17.04 -1.01 6.10
C PHE A 181 -18.18 0.01 6.32
N SER A 182 -19.43 -0.33 5.99
CA SER A 182 -20.59 0.58 6.11
C SER A 182 -20.80 1.15 7.52
N GLY A 183 -20.44 0.38 8.56
CA GLY A 183 -20.48 0.81 9.95
C GLY A 183 -19.25 1.58 10.43
N PHE A 184 -18.13 1.53 9.70
CA PHE A 184 -16.84 2.07 10.16
C PHE A 184 -16.60 3.50 9.66
N SER A 185 -15.78 4.25 10.41
CA SER A 185 -15.20 5.53 9.98
C SER A 185 -13.71 5.39 9.71
N MET A 186 -13.22 6.22 8.79
CA MET A 186 -11.81 6.31 8.45
C MET A 186 -11.31 7.74 8.68
N THR A 187 -10.25 7.88 9.45
CA THR A 187 -9.51 9.13 9.61
C THR A 187 -8.14 8.98 8.97
N ILE A 188 -7.83 9.81 7.98
CA ILE A 188 -6.52 9.84 7.34
C ILE A 188 -5.63 10.80 8.14
N HIS A 189 -4.44 10.38 8.53
CA HIS A 189 -3.52 11.17 9.37
C HIS A 189 -2.37 11.79 8.57
N SER A 190 -1.86 11.07 7.57
CA SER A 190 -0.79 11.57 6.71
C SER A 190 -0.84 10.94 5.32
N VAL A 191 -0.48 11.71 4.28
CA VAL A 191 -0.46 11.23 2.89
C VAL A 191 0.95 11.37 2.33
N ASN A 192 1.55 10.24 1.92
CA ASN A 192 2.89 10.19 1.33
C ASN A 192 3.96 10.84 2.22
N SER A 193 3.79 10.70 3.55
CA SER A 193 4.72 11.25 4.55
C SER A 193 6.08 10.56 4.47
N LYS A 194 7.13 11.30 4.84
CA LYS A 194 8.52 10.84 4.91
C LYS A 194 9.20 11.34 6.18
N ASP A 195 8.45 11.46 7.26
CA ASP A 195 8.95 12.03 8.51
C ASP A 195 10.17 11.26 9.05
N HIS A 196 10.23 9.95 8.79
CA HIS A 196 11.39 9.09 9.11
C HIS A 196 12.67 9.45 8.34
N LEU A 197 12.60 10.30 7.31
CA LEU A 197 13.75 10.75 6.52
C LEU A 197 14.24 12.16 6.87
N ILE A 198 13.56 12.89 7.76
CA ILE A 198 13.89 14.30 8.06
C ILE A 198 15.35 14.45 8.50
N ASP A 199 15.82 13.54 9.36
CA ASP A 199 17.19 13.57 9.88
C ASP A 199 18.18 12.72 9.07
N LEU A 200 17.72 12.09 7.98
CA LEU A 200 18.57 11.24 7.16
C LEU A 200 19.37 12.08 6.16
N LYS A 201 20.70 12.14 6.37
CA LYS A 201 21.62 12.74 5.41
C LYS A 201 21.65 11.92 4.13
N ARG A 202 20.95 12.40 3.10
CA ARG A 202 21.00 11.82 1.77
C ARG A 202 22.41 11.97 1.19
N ALA A 203 22.94 10.92 0.59
CA ALA A 203 24.13 11.03 -0.25
C ALA A 203 23.88 12.09 -1.35
N ARG A 204 24.86 12.95 -1.61
CA ARG A 204 24.73 14.00 -2.64
C ARG A 204 24.64 13.37 -4.03
N GLY A 205 23.42 13.30 -4.58
CA GLY A 205 23.13 13.15 -6.00
C GLY A 205 23.22 11.74 -6.61
N GLY A 206 22.45 11.53 -7.67
CA GLY A 206 22.75 10.63 -8.81
C GLY A 206 22.74 9.11 -8.62
N LEU A 207 22.83 8.57 -7.39
CA LEU A 207 23.03 7.13 -7.15
C LEU A 207 21.99 6.23 -7.82
N GLY A 208 20.73 6.68 -7.90
CA GLY A 208 19.64 5.90 -8.52
C GLY A 208 19.75 5.75 -10.05
N SER A 209 20.67 6.48 -10.69
CA SER A 209 20.92 6.42 -12.13
C SER A 209 22.34 5.94 -12.46
N LEU A 210 23.14 5.59 -11.46
CA LEU A 210 24.47 5.05 -11.68
C LEU A 210 24.38 3.57 -12.06
N ALA A 211 25.23 3.15 -13.00
CA ALA A 211 25.43 1.74 -13.26
C ALA A 211 25.90 1.04 -11.97
N TYR A 212 25.48 -0.21 -11.81
CA TYR A 212 25.90 -1.04 -10.69
C TYR A 212 27.44 -1.06 -10.59
N ASP A 213 27.97 -0.66 -9.43
CA ASP A 213 29.40 -0.70 -9.12
C ASP A 213 29.64 -1.72 -8.00
N ALA A 214 30.34 -2.81 -8.32
CA ALA A 214 30.67 -3.87 -7.36
C ALA A 214 31.55 -3.41 -6.19
N LYS A 215 32.14 -2.21 -6.26
CA LYS A 215 32.90 -1.59 -5.17
C LYS A 215 32.03 -0.84 -4.17
N GLN A 216 30.75 -0.60 -4.49
CA GLN A 216 29.82 0.02 -3.55
C GLN A 216 29.53 -0.95 -2.40
N GLN A 217 29.62 -0.42 -1.18
CA GLN A 217 29.38 -1.18 0.04
C GLN A 217 27.93 -1.68 0.04
N SER A 218 27.73 -3.00 0.14
CA SER A 218 26.40 -3.57 0.28
C SER A 218 25.78 -3.14 1.61
N LEU A 219 24.45 -3.18 1.67
CA LEU A 219 23.69 -2.86 2.88
C LEU A 219 24.16 -3.71 4.09
N ASP A 220 24.62 -4.93 3.86
CA ASP A 220 25.16 -5.83 4.90
C ASP A 220 26.40 -5.26 5.59
N GLY A 221 27.17 -4.41 4.88
CA GLY A 221 28.34 -3.74 5.44
C GLY A 221 28.00 -2.67 6.49
N PHE A 222 26.75 -2.25 6.61
CA PHE A 222 26.30 -1.29 7.63
C PHE A 222 25.86 -1.95 8.93
N PHE A 223 25.59 -3.27 8.92
CA PHE A 223 25.17 -4.01 10.11
C PHE A 223 26.36 -4.70 10.76
N ARG A 224 26.46 -4.58 12.08
CA ARG A 224 27.48 -5.31 12.85
C ARG A 224 27.18 -6.81 12.77
N ARG A 225 28.19 -7.63 12.48
CA ARG A 225 28.01 -9.09 12.51
C ARG A 225 27.68 -9.53 13.95
N PRO A 226 26.72 -10.46 14.13
CA PRO A 226 26.47 -11.05 15.43
C PRO A 226 27.76 -11.65 16.01
N LYS A 227 27.98 -11.48 17.32
CA LYS A 227 29.06 -12.14 18.06
C LYS A 227 28.72 -13.60 18.30
#